data_AF-A0AA42WSR4-F1
#
_entry.id   AF-A0AA42WSR4-F1
#
_cell.length_a   1.000
_cell.length_b   1.000
_cell.length_c   1.000
_cell.angle_alpha   90.00
_cell.angle_beta   90.00
_cell.angle_gamma   90.00
#
_symmetry.space_group_name_H-M   'P 1'
#
loop_
_entity.id
_entity.type
_entity.pdbx_description
1 polymer ?
#
loop_
_entity_poly.entity_id
_entity_poly.type
_entity_poly.pdbx_seq_one_letter_code
_entity_poly.pdbx_strand_id
1 'polypeptide(L)'
;MLKLNLAAGGRLELPAYALLAVMKPSDGSNPAAVIHDLGAGLQVDQLSDQYGFVRKLALDGAAFENPIEVEIVEKIAGEDGATVAARGKVTMSRNSIIGRRDIAVGADGERAQLFVQFGDGRMTLLVSESLDEMDGVESQAPAMSATPA
;
A
#
# COMPACT_ATOMS: atom_id res chain seq x y z
N MET A 1 -22.16 -0.26 4.92
CA MET A 1 -21.18 -0.47 6.01
C MET A 1 -20.34 -1.68 5.65
N LEU A 2 -19.03 -1.54 5.68
CA LEU A 2 -18.07 -2.63 5.60
C LEU A 2 -17.96 -3.27 6.99
N LYS A 3 -17.94 -4.60 7.05
CA LYS A 3 -17.83 -5.37 8.30
C LYS A 3 -16.56 -6.19 8.23
N LEU A 4 -15.63 -5.93 9.14
CA LEU A 4 -14.28 -6.48 9.12
C LEU A 4 -13.95 -7.09 10.49
N ASN A 5 -13.19 -8.17 10.48
CA ASN A 5 -12.70 -8.86 11.67
C ASN A 5 -11.28 -8.37 11.99
N LEU A 6 -11.11 -7.78 13.16
CA LEU A 6 -9.80 -7.33 13.63
C LEU A 6 -8.93 -8.54 13.98
N ALA A 7 -7.63 -8.44 13.74
CA ALA A 7 -6.66 -9.49 14.11
C ALA A 7 -6.65 -9.73 15.63
N ALA A 8 -6.91 -8.70 16.44
CA ALA A 8 -7.02 -8.78 17.90
C ALA A 8 -8.32 -9.43 18.42
N GLY A 9 -9.14 -10.04 17.55
CA GLY A 9 -10.37 -10.73 17.93
C GLY A 9 -11.62 -9.83 18.07
N GLY A 10 -11.52 -8.57 17.63
CA GLY A 10 -12.63 -7.62 17.61
C GLY A 10 -13.33 -7.53 16.25
N ARG A 11 -14.28 -6.59 16.14
CA ARG A 11 -14.94 -6.23 14.87
C ARG A 11 -14.81 -4.74 14.61
N LEU A 12 -14.60 -4.41 13.34
CA LEU A 12 -14.61 -3.05 12.83
C LEU A 12 -15.76 -2.92 11.83
N GLU A 13 -16.64 -1.95 12.08
CA GLU A 13 -17.72 -1.58 11.17
C GLU A 13 -17.54 -0.11 10.78
N LEU A 14 -17.38 0.14 9.48
CA LEU A 14 -17.16 1.50 8.96
C LEU A 14 -17.90 1.72 7.64
N PRO A 15 -18.31 2.96 7.33
CA PRO A 15 -18.86 3.26 6.02
C PRO A 15 -17.76 3.24 4.95
N ALA A 16 -18.09 2.87 3.72
CA ALA A 16 -17.09 2.72 2.66
C ALA A 16 -16.28 4.00 2.39
N TYR A 17 -16.91 5.17 2.53
CA TYR A 17 -16.24 6.47 2.35
C TYR A 17 -15.13 6.75 3.37
N ALA A 18 -15.14 6.08 4.53
CA ALA A 18 -14.12 6.27 5.55
C ALA A 18 -12.87 5.42 5.30
N LEU A 19 -12.95 4.44 4.39
CA LEU A 19 -11.83 3.59 4.04
C LEU A 19 -10.93 4.30 3.02
N LEU A 20 -9.65 4.44 3.35
CA LEU A 20 -8.68 5.18 2.55
C LEU A 20 -7.73 4.24 1.79
N ALA A 21 -7.43 3.08 2.36
CA ALA A 21 -6.67 2.02 1.68
C ALA A 21 -6.93 0.63 2.28
N VAL A 22 -6.73 -0.42 1.47
CA VAL A 22 -6.58 -1.80 1.93
C VAL A 22 -5.15 -2.24 1.67
N MET A 23 -4.50 -2.83 2.66
CA MET A 23 -3.13 -3.29 2.59
C MET A 23 -3.02 -4.80 2.75
N LYS A 24 -2.11 -5.42 2.01
CA LYS A 24 -1.50 -6.71 2.36
C LYS A 24 -0.16 -6.38 3.04
N PRO A 25 -0.02 -6.56 4.37
CA PRO A 25 1.22 -6.29 5.09
C PRO A 25 2.41 -7.05 4.48
N SER A 26 3.57 -6.40 4.42
CA SER A 26 4.79 -6.96 3.84
C SER A 26 5.40 -8.05 4.73
N ASP A 27 5.20 -7.96 6.04
CA ASP A 27 5.73 -8.91 7.04
C ASP A 27 5.00 -10.26 7.07
N GLY A 28 3.85 -10.36 6.40
CA GLY A 28 3.02 -11.57 6.39
C GLY A 28 2.41 -11.93 7.75
N SER A 29 2.59 -11.10 8.78
CA SER A 29 2.12 -11.38 10.15
C SER A 29 0.59 -11.38 10.21
N ASN A 30 -0.05 -10.54 9.40
CA ASN A 30 -1.50 -10.47 9.29
C ASN A 30 -1.95 -10.60 7.83
N PRO A 31 -3.12 -11.22 7.57
CA PRO A 31 -3.65 -11.38 6.22
C PRO A 31 -3.97 -10.07 5.50
N ALA A 32 -4.37 -9.02 6.23
CA ALA A 32 -4.68 -7.71 5.69
C ALA A 32 -4.58 -6.62 6.76
N ALA A 33 -4.52 -5.36 6.33
CA ALA A 33 -4.76 -4.19 7.15
C ALA A 33 -5.60 -3.18 6.37
N VAL A 34 -6.22 -2.23 7.08
CA VAL A 34 -6.94 -1.11 6.47
C VAL A 34 -6.47 0.21 7.04
N ILE A 35 -6.40 1.22 6.17
CA ILE A 35 -6.20 2.61 6.57
C ILE A 35 -7.55 3.30 6.46
N HIS A 36 -8.00 3.96 7.53
CA HIS A 36 -9.28 4.65 7.56
C HIS A 36 -9.22 5.91 8.42
N ASP A 37 -10.22 6.76 8.28
CA ASP A 37 -10.42 7.93 9.15
C ASP A 37 -11.93 8.09 9.45
N LEU A 38 -12.27 8.03 10.73
CA LEU A 38 -13.64 8.20 11.25
C LEU A 38 -13.82 9.55 11.97
N GLY A 39 -12.97 10.54 11.67
CA GLY A 39 -12.96 11.86 12.30
C GLY A 39 -12.00 11.98 13.50
N ALA A 40 -11.16 10.97 13.73
CA ALA A 40 -10.12 10.95 14.76
C ALA A 40 -8.70 11.04 14.17
N GLY A 41 -8.60 11.26 12.85
CA GLY A 41 -7.37 11.19 12.10
C GLY A 41 -7.08 9.78 11.59
N LEU A 42 -5.93 9.64 10.93
CA LEU A 42 -5.52 8.42 10.26
C LEU A 42 -5.36 7.26 11.25
N GLN A 43 -6.07 6.17 11.02
CA GLN A 43 -5.98 4.93 11.78
C GLN A 43 -5.58 3.77 10.88
N VAL A 44 -4.83 2.82 11.45
CA VAL A 44 -4.44 1.58 10.79
C VAL A 44 -4.88 0.42 11.66
N ASP A 45 -5.74 -0.43 11.13
CA ASP A 45 -6.23 -1.63 11.81
C ASP A 45 -5.79 -2.89 11.08
N GLN A 46 -5.18 -3.82 11.82
CA GLN A 46 -4.81 -5.14 11.34
C GLN A 46 -6.02 -6.06 11.37
N LEU A 47 -6.21 -6.86 10.31
CA LEU A 47 -7.38 -7.69 10.10
C LEU A 47 -7.02 -9.17 10.06
N SER A 48 -7.95 -10.02 10.50
CA SER A 48 -7.90 -11.47 10.30
C SER A 48 -8.53 -11.91 8.97
N ASP A 49 -9.27 -11.02 8.31
CA ASP A 49 -9.81 -11.25 6.98
C ASP A 49 -8.73 -11.22 5.91
N GLN A 50 -8.86 -12.09 4.90
CA GLN A 50 -7.91 -12.16 3.79
C GLN A 50 -7.92 -10.88 2.95
N TYR A 51 -6.74 -10.41 2.53
CA TYR A 51 -6.59 -9.23 1.67
C TYR A 51 -7.54 -9.20 0.47
N GLY A 52 -7.64 -10.30 -0.28
CA GLY A 52 -8.51 -10.38 -1.46
C GLY A 52 -10.00 -10.20 -1.13
N PHE A 53 -10.43 -10.68 0.04
CA PHE A 53 -11.80 -10.48 0.52
C PHE A 53 -12.05 -9.02 0.89
N VAL A 54 -11.16 -8.42 1.70
CA VAL A 54 -11.28 -7.03 2.16
C VAL A 54 -11.24 -6.07 0.97
N ARG A 55 -10.32 -6.29 0.03
CA ARG A 55 -10.21 -5.52 -1.22
C ARG A 55 -11.51 -5.60 -2.03
N LYS A 56 -12.05 -6.80 -2.23
CA LYS A 56 -13.33 -6.98 -2.94
C LYS A 56 -14.45 -6.22 -2.25
N LEU A 57 -14.56 -6.33 -0.92
CA LEU A 57 -15.58 -5.64 -0.14
C LEU A 57 -15.47 -4.11 -0.29
N ALA A 58 -14.25 -3.58 -0.28
CA ALA A 58 -13.98 -2.15 -0.48
C ALA A 58 -14.41 -1.67 -1.88
N LEU A 59 -14.05 -2.43 -2.93
CA LEU A 59 -14.39 -2.11 -4.32
C LEU A 59 -15.90 -2.21 -4.58
N ASP A 60 -16.54 -3.29 -4.10
CA ASP A 60 -18.00 -3.46 -4.20
C ASP A 60 -18.75 -2.36 -3.44
N GLY A 61 -18.15 -1.85 -2.35
CA GLY A 61 -18.66 -0.72 -1.58
C GLY A 61 -18.36 0.65 -2.18
N ALA A 62 -17.70 0.72 -3.34
CA ALA A 62 -17.24 1.96 -3.97
C ALA A 62 -16.40 2.85 -3.04
N ALA A 63 -15.57 2.24 -2.18
CA ALA A 63 -14.69 2.95 -1.26
C ALA A 63 -13.62 3.79 -1.99
N PHE A 64 -13.20 3.33 -3.18
CA PHE A 64 -12.10 3.94 -3.93
C PHE A 64 -12.57 4.45 -5.29
N GLU A 65 -12.37 5.74 -5.51
CA GLU A 65 -12.54 6.35 -6.83
C GLU A 65 -11.29 6.08 -7.66
N ASN A 66 -11.47 5.56 -8.88
CA ASN A 66 -10.37 5.19 -9.77
C ASN A 66 -9.31 4.31 -9.04
N PRO A 67 -9.69 3.09 -8.62
CA PRO A 67 -8.85 2.27 -7.75
C PRO A 67 -7.55 1.87 -8.44
N ILE A 68 -6.46 1.88 -7.69
CA ILE A 68 -5.14 1.40 -8.11
C ILE A 68 -4.60 0.44 -7.05
N GLU A 69 -3.94 -0.63 -7.50
CA GLU A 69 -3.17 -1.53 -6.64
C GLU A 69 -1.68 -1.33 -6.93
N VAL A 70 -0.89 -1.06 -5.89
CA VAL A 70 0.58 -0.95 -5.96
C VAL A 70 1.21 -2.10 -5.18
N GLU A 71 2.34 -2.62 -5.66
CA GLU A 71 3.24 -3.44 -4.85
C GLU A 71 4.21 -2.52 -4.09
N ILE A 72 4.18 -2.61 -2.77
CA ILE A 72 5.06 -1.82 -1.89
C ILE A 72 6.26 -2.63 -1.48
N VAL A 73 7.39 -1.95 -1.28
CA VAL A 73 8.63 -2.53 -0.74
C VAL A 73 8.90 -1.89 0.60
N GLU A 74 8.98 -2.70 1.65
CA GLU A 74 9.23 -2.26 3.02
C GLU A 74 10.43 -3.01 3.61
N LYS A 75 11.12 -2.34 4.51
CA LYS A 75 12.19 -2.92 5.30
C LYS A 75 11.62 -3.44 6.61
N ILE A 76 11.61 -4.76 6.77
CA ILE A 76 11.09 -5.43 7.97
C ILE A 76 12.22 -6.13 8.71
N ALA A 77 12.02 -6.37 10.01
CA ALA A 77 12.93 -7.22 10.77
C ALA A 77 12.73 -8.69 10.35
N GLY A 78 13.80 -9.33 9.88
CA GLY A 78 13.87 -10.77 9.62
C GLY A 78 13.96 -11.58 10.91
N GLU A 79 13.80 -12.90 10.79
CA GLU A 79 13.82 -13.83 11.93
C GLU A 79 15.15 -13.83 12.69
N ASP A 80 16.25 -13.49 12.02
CA ASP A 80 17.60 -13.35 12.55
C ASP A 80 17.90 -11.93 13.11
N GLY A 81 16.91 -11.03 13.08
CA GLY A 81 17.05 -9.63 13.46
C GLY A 81 17.71 -8.75 12.39
N ALA A 82 18.11 -9.30 11.24
CA ALA A 82 18.59 -8.51 10.11
C ALA A 82 17.39 -7.83 9.42
N THR A 83 17.61 -6.64 8.88
CA THR A 83 16.57 -5.98 8.08
C THR A 83 16.52 -6.59 6.69
N VAL A 84 15.35 -7.08 6.29
CA VAL A 84 15.12 -7.66 4.96
C VAL A 84 14.07 -6.86 4.20
N ALA A 85 14.23 -6.79 2.89
CA ALA A 85 13.21 -6.25 2.02
C ALA A 85 12.04 -7.23 1.89
N ALA A 86 10.84 -6.73 2.14
CA ALA A 86 9.63 -7.49 2.00
C ALA A 86 8.62 -6.75 1.14
N ARG A 87 7.75 -7.52 0.46
CA ARG A 87 6.78 -7.01 -0.49
C ARG A 87 5.37 -7.11 0.05
N GLY A 88 4.68 -5.99 0.04
CA GLY A 88 3.27 -5.88 0.39
C GLY A 88 2.46 -5.40 -0.81
N LYS A 89 1.17 -5.18 -0.58
CA LYS A 89 0.29 -4.54 -1.57
C LYS A 89 -0.55 -3.48 -0.94
N VAL A 90 -0.88 -2.42 -1.68
CA VAL A 90 -1.84 -1.41 -1.24
C VAL A 90 -2.83 -1.14 -2.37
N THR A 91 -4.12 -1.33 -2.09
CA THR A 91 -5.22 -0.85 -2.94
C THR A 91 -5.77 0.45 -2.35
N MET A 92 -5.84 1.50 -3.16
CA MET A 92 -6.34 2.82 -2.77
C MET A 92 -6.94 3.56 -3.96
N SER A 93 -7.53 4.74 -3.73
CA SER A 93 -7.87 5.66 -4.82
C SER A 93 -6.60 6.20 -5.47
N ARG A 94 -6.53 6.21 -6.80
CA ARG A 94 -5.39 6.80 -7.51
C ARG A 94 -5.23 8.30 -7.21
N ASN A 95 -6.35 8.98 -6.97
CA ASN A 95 -6.40 10.40 -6.62
C ASN A 95 -5.72 10.71 -5.27
N SER A 96 -5.46 9.70 -4.44
CA SER A 96 -4.69 9.86 -3.20
C SER A 96 -3.21 10.08 -3.46
N ILE A 97 -2.69 9.78 -4.65
CA ILE A 97 -1.28 10.01 -5.02
C ILE A 97 -1.12 11.49 -5.39
N ILE A 98 -0.48 12.26 -4.50
CA ILE A 98 -0.27 13.71 -4.64
C ILE A 98 1.10 14.06 -5.21
N GLY A 99 1.99 13.08 -5.35
CA GLY A 99 3.30 13.27 -5.94
C GLY A 99 4.02 11.96 -6.20
N ARG A 100 5.03 12.04 -7.07
CA ARG A 100 5.89 10.92 -7.45
C ARG A 100 7.34 11.38 -7.51
N ARG A 101 8.25 10.51 -7.14
CA ARG A 101 9.67 10.62 -7.43
C ARG A 101 10.15 9.27 -7.98
N ASP A 102 10.51 9.25 -9.24
CA ASP A 102 11.18 8.09 -9.83
C ASP A 102 12.60 8.00 -9.24
N ILE A 103 13.04 6.78 -8.92
CA ILE A 103 14.36 6.54 -8.33
C ILE A 103 15.12 5.56 -9.23
N ALA A 104 16.45 5.72 -9.29
CA ALA A 104 17.29 4.67 -9.81
C ALA A 104 17.04 3.40 -8.99
N VAL A 105 16.95 2.24 -9.64
CA VAL A 105 16.57 0.96 -9.01
C VAL A 105 17.23 0.84 -7.65
N GLY A 106 16.40 0.88 -6.60
CA GLY A 106 16.81 0.83 -5.21
C GLY A 106 17.46 -0.50 -4.90
N ALA A 107 18.26 -0.53 -3.82
CA ALA A 107 18.99 -1.72 -3.40
C ALA A 107 18.08 -2.94 -3.20
N ASP A 108 16.80 -2.69 -2.90
CA ASP A 108 15.80 -3.69 -2.56
C ASP A 108 14.74 -3.84 -3.67
N GLY A 109 14.98 -3.22 -4.84
CA GLY A 109 14.15 -3.32 -6.04
C GLY A 109 13.09 -2.24 -6.18
N GLU A 110 13.15 -1.18 -5.38
CA GLU A 110 12.23 -0.04 -5.47
C GLU A 110 12.52 0.78 -6.73
N ARG A 111 11.47 1.23 -7.42
CA ARG A 111 11.59 2.01 -8.67
C ARG A 111 10.99 3.40 -8.57
N ALA A 112 10.06 3.60 -7.65
CA ALA A 112 9.49 4.91 -7.40
C ALA A 112 9.14 5.09 -5.92
N GLN A 113 9.07 6.36 -5.53
CA GLN A 113 8.56 6.84 -4.27
C GLN A 113 7.26 7.61 -4.53
N LEU A 114 6.15 7.11 -4.01
CA LEU A 114 4.84 7.76 -4.09
C LEU A 114 4.59 8.58 -2.83
N PHE A 115 4.17 9.83 -3.00
CA PHE A 115 3.66 10.67 -1.94
C PHE A 115 2.14 10.57 -1.95
N VAL A 116 1.56 10.02 -0.90
CA VAL A 116 0.12 9.79 -0.82
C VAL A 116 -0.50 10.58 0.32
N GLN A 117 -1.71 11.06 0.09
CA GLN A 117 -2.53 11.77 1.06
C GLN A 117 -3.79 10.96 1.36
N PHE A 118 -4.00 10.68 2.64
CA PHE A 118 -5.15 9.97 3.17
C PHE A 118 -5.78 10.86 4.24
N GLY A 119 -6.91 11.49 3.91
CA GLY A 119 -7.48 12.55 4.74
C GLY A 119 -6.48 13.69 4.94
N ASP A 120 -6.25 14.07 6.20
CA ASP A 120 -5.24 15.05 6.58
C ASP A 120 -3.83 14.44 6.73
N GLY A 121 -3.72 13.11 6.70
CA GLY A 121 -2.47 12.38 6.80
C GLY A 121 -1.71 12.34 5.47
N ARG A 122 -0.38 12.45 5.55
CA ARG A 122 0.54 12.21 4.42
C ARG A 122 1.48 11.08 4.76
N MET A 123 1.69 10.19 3.79
CA MET A 123 2.68 9.13 3.91
C MET A 123 3.43 8.93 2.60
N THR A 124 4.46 8.11 2.66
CA THR A 124 5.32 7.82 1.53
C THR A 124 5.40 6.31 1.35
N LEU A 125 5.19 5.85 0.12
CA LEU A 125 5.25 4.44 -0.24
C LEU A 125 6.39 4.25 -1.23
N LEU A 126 7.29 3.32 -0.95
CA LEU A 126 8.25 2.83 -1.93
C LEU A 126 7.59 1.68 -2.69
N VAL A 127 7.66 1.71 -4.01
CA VAL A 127 6.98 0.75 -4.89
C VAL A 127 7.97 0.08 -5.83
N SER A 128 7.72 -1.19 -6.16
CA SER A 128 8.58 -2.00 -7.04
C SER A 128 8.40 -1.74 -8.53
N GLU A 129 7.32 -1.04 -8.89
CA GLU A 129 7.01 -0.63 -10.27
C GLU A 129 6.99 0.91 -10.36
N SER A 130 7.40 1.45 -11.50
CA SER A 130 7.14 2.87 -11.79
C SER A 130 5.67 3.07 -12.18
N LEU A 131 5.11 4.26 -11.94
CA LEU A 131 3.73 4.56 -12.33
C LEU A 131 3.52 4.47 -13.86
N ASP A 132 4.56 4.74 -14.64
CA ASP A 132 4.51 4.56 -16.09
C ASP A 132 4.27 3.08 -16.42
N GLU A 133 4.98 2.16 -15.77
CA GLU A 133 4.80 0.71 -15.93
C GLU A 133 3.41 0.26 -15.46
N MET A 134 2.89 0.86 -14.38
CA MET A 134 1.52 0.64 -13.91
C MET A 134 0.46 1.15 -14.89
N ASP A 135 0.79 2.16 -15.71
CA ASP A 135 -0.03 2.71 -16.79
C ASP A 135 0.18 1.98 -18.12
N GLY A 136 1.03 0.95 -18.16
CA GLY A 136 1.36 0.19 -19.37
C GLY A 136 2.34 0.88 -20.30
N VAL A 137 3.10 1.85 -19.79
CA VAL A 137 4.13 2.63 -20.49
C VAL A 137 5.51 2.24 -19.95
N GLU A 138 6.53 2.16 -20.81
CA GLU A 138 7.89 1.89 -20.33
C GLU A 138 8.41 3.04 -19.46
N SER A 139 9.06 2.70 -18.33
CA SER A 139 9.66 3.69 -17.44
C SER A 139 10.74 4.50 -18.17
N GLN A 140 10.67 5.82 -18.09
CA GLN A 140 11.71 6.71 -18.60
C GLN A 140 12.84 6.94 -17.58
N ALA A 141 12.78 6.32 -16.40
CA ALA A 141 13.83 6.42 -15.41
C ALA A 141 15.14 5.81 -15.95
N PRO A 142 16.30 6.46 -15.72
CA PRO A 142 17.56 5.94 -16.21
C PRO A 142 17.83 4.56 -15.59
N ALA A 143 17.92 3.54 -16.44
CA ALA A 143 18.41 2.23 -16.03
C ALA A 143 19.82 2.40 -15.45
N MET A 144 20.06 1.85 -14.25
CA MET A 144 21.37 1.89 -13.62
C MET A 144 22.42 1.40 -14.62
N SER A 145 23.33 2.29 -15.02
CA SER A 145 24.46 1.92 -15.86
C SER A 145 25.33 0.99 -15.02
N ALA A 146 25.31 -0.31 -15.33
CA ALA A 146 26.27 -1.26 -14.79
C ALA A 146 27.66 -0.69 -15.07
N THR A 147 28.35 -0.22 -14.02
CA THR A 147 29.74 0.19 -14.14
C THR A 147 30.54 -1.11 -14.24
N PRO A 148 31.18 -1.44 -15.38
CA PRO A 148 32.08 -2.59 -15.42
C PRO A 148 33.28 -2.28 -14.52
N ALA A 149 33.58 -3.21 -13.62
CA ALA A 149 34.83 -3.23 -12.86
C ALA A 149 36.01 -3.64 -13.75
#